data_AF-A0A011NC32-F1
#
_entry.id   AF-A0A011NC32-F1
#
_cell.length_a   1.000
_cell.length_b   1.000
_cell.length_c   1.000
_cell.angle_alpha   90.00
_cell.angle_beta   90.00
_cell.angle_gamma   90.00
#
_symmetry.space_group_name_H-M   'P 1'
#
loop_
_entity.id
_entity.type
_entity.pdbx_description
1 polymer ?
#
loop_
_entity_poly.entity_id
_entity_poly.type
_entity_poly.pdbx_seq_one_letter_code
_entity_poly.pdbx_strand_id
1 'polypeptide(L)'
;MDMPDDQDNWFLPHPADSFSDAPSPETEFLQTQLAVIEAYLQCFPCEQRDFRALAWIEAHAGAYRQQWQAQAASRQGCRLSVRVC
;
A
#
# COMPACT_ATOMS: atom_id res chain seq x y z
N MET A 1 45.34 -12.65 -27.81
CA MET A 1 44.15 -11.83 -27.52
C MET A 1 43.60 -12.36 -26.22
N ASP A 2 44.09 -11.80 -25.12
CA ASP A 2 43.67 -12.15 -23.76
C ASP A 2 42.63 -11.10 -23.38
N MET A 3 41.37 -11.53 -23.23
CA MET A 3 40.27 -10.69 -22.79
C MET A 3 40.27 -10.76 -21.26
N PRO A 4 40.57 -9.68 -20.52
CA PRO A 4 40.43 -9.69 -19.08
C PRO A 4 38.95 -9.86 -18.75
N ASP A 5 38.71 -10.88 -17.94
CA ASP A 5 37.46 -11.22 -17.30
C ASP A 5 37.05 -10.03 -16.40
N ASP A 6 36.09 -9.22 -16.86
CA ASP A 6 35.38 -8.20 -16.07
C ASP A 6 34.37 -8.94 -15.15
N GLN A 7 34.90 -9.87 -14.33
CA GLN A 7 34.28 -10.27 -13.07
C GLN A 7 34.62 -9.20 -12.04
N ASP A 8 33.66 -8.89 -11.18
CA ASP A 8 33.78 -7.98 -10.04
C ASP A 8 33.58 -6.48 -10.34
N ASN A 9 32.45 -6.11 -10.99
CA ASN A 9 31.80 -4.83 -10.69
C ASN A 9 30.27 -4.78 -10.80
N TRP A 10 29.55 -5.77 -10.25
CA TRP A 10 28.17 -5.53 -9.78
C TRP A 10 28.14 -5.68 -8.27
N PHE A 11 28.82 -4.71 -7.66
CA PHE A 11 29.02 -4.51 -6.25
C PHE A 11 27.69 -4.55 -5.52
N LEU A 12 27.64 -5.41 -4.50
CA LEU A 12 26.97 -5.22 -3.21
C LEU A 12 25.49 -4.79 -3.25
N PRO A 13 24.56 -5.49 -2.57
CA PRO A 13 23.33 -4.83 -2.18
C PRO A 13 23.72 -3.59 -1.37
N HIS A 14 23.43 -2.40 -1.92
CA HIS A 14 23.64 -1.13 -1.25
C HIS A 14 22.94 -1.23 0.11
N PRO A 15 23.64 -1.08 1.25
CA PRO A 15 23.00 -1.10 2.57
C PRO A 15 22.12 0.16 2.82
N ALA A 16 21.78 0.89 1.76
CA ALA A 16 20.93 2.07 1.79
C ALA A 16 19.48 1.80 1.35
N ASP A 17 19.14 0.57 0.92
CA ASP A 17 17.76 0.11 1.07
C ASP A 17 17.57 -0.34 2.53
N SER A 18 17.68 0.65 3.42
CA SER A 18 16.84 0.70 4.61
C SER A 18 15.40 0.79 4.10
N PHE A 19 14.87 -0.34 3.60
CA PHE A 19 13.45 -0.56 3.53
C PHE A 19 12.97 -0.19 4.92
N SER A 20 12.27 0.94 5.03
CA SER A 20 11.47 1.18 6.20
C SER A 20 10.53 -0.01 6.29
N ASP A 21 10.89 -0.96 7.16
CA ASP A 21 10.14 -2.19 7.44
C ASP A 21 8.75 -1.84 8.00
N ALA A 22 8.58 -0.59 8.43
CA ALA A 22 7.29 -0.03 8.73
C ALA A 22 6.49 0.21 7.42
N PRO A 23 5.32 -0.44 7.26
CA PRO A 23 4.45 -0.15 6.14
C PRO A 23 4.15 1.34 6.10
N SER A 24 4.21 1.91 4.90
CA SER A 24 3.73 3.28 4.76
C SER A 24 2.28 3.34 5.24
N PRO A 25 1.86 4.41 5.90
CA PRO A 25 0.48 4.57 6.36
C PRO A 25 -0.56 4.43 5.23
N GLU A 26 -0.15 4.74 4.00
CA GLU A 26 -0.82 4.38 2.76
C GLU A 26 -1.10 2.88 2.65
N THR A 27 -0.07 2.07 2.85
CA THR A 27 -0.10 0.61 2.88
C THR A 27 -0.92 0.08 4.05
N GLU A 28 -0.81 0.67 5.25
CA GLU A 28 -1.60 0.28 6.43
C GLU A 28 -3.10 0.45 6.20
N PHE A 29 -3.50 1.56 5.57
CA PHE A 29 -4.89 1.80 5.18
C PHE A 29 -5.39 0.73 4.22
N LEU A 30 -4.62 0.41 3.17
CA LEU A 30 -4.99 -0.61 2.19
C LEU A 30 -5.09 -2.00 2.81
N GLN A 31 -4.14 -2.37 3.67
CA GLN A 31 -4.19 -3.65 4.40
C GLN A 31 -5.42 -3.74 5.31
N THR A 32 -5.78 -2.63 5.98
CA THR A 32 -6.98 -2.57 6.81
C THR A 32 -8.24 -2.81 5.97
N GLN A 33 -8.38 -2.15 4.81
CA GLN A 33 -9.53 -2.37 3.93
C GLN A 33 -9.58 -3.80 3.39
N LEU A 34 -8.42 -4.38 3.05
CA LEU A 34 -8.35 -5.76 2.58
C LEU A 34 -8.82 -6.74 3.66
N ALA A 35 -8.37 -6.59 4.90
CA ALA A 35 -8.78 -7.43 6.02
C ALA A 35 -10.30 -7.35 6.27
N VAL A 36 -10.90 -6.16 6.13
CA VAL A 36 -12.36 -5.98 6.25
C VAL A 36 -13.11 -6.73 5.15
N ILE A 37 -12.62 -6.65 3.91
CA ILE A 37 -13.22 -7.36 2.77
C ILE A 37 -13.09 -8.88 2.96
N GLU A 38 -11.91 -9.37 3.35
CA GLU A 38 -11.69 -10.79 3.62
C GLU A 38 -12.60 -11.31 4.72
N ALA A 39 -12.75 -10.57 5.82
CA ALA A 39 -13.66 -10.93 6.90
C ALA A 39 -15.12 -10.97 6.43
N TYR A 40 -15.55 -10.02 5.60
CA TYR A 40 -16.88 -10.04 4.99
C TYR A 40 -17.09 -11.27 4.08
N LEU A 41 -16.11 -11.61 3.25
CA LEU A 41 -16.19 -12.73 2.32
C LEU A 41 -16.20 -14.10 3.02
N GLN A 42 -15.57 -14.21 4.19
CA GLN A 42 -15.60 -15.44 4.99
C GLN A 42 -17.02 -15.84 5.44
N CYS A 43 -17.97 -14.90 5.48
CA CYS A 43 -19.38 -15.18 5.78
C CYS A 43 -20.11 -15.92 4.65
N PHE A 44 -19.50 -16.06 3.47
CA PHE A 44 -20.11 -16.68 2.30
C PHE A 44 -19.34 -17.93 1.84
N PRO A 45 -20.03 -18.90 1.23
CA PRO A 45 -19.38 -20.05 0.62
C PRO A 45 -18.56 -19.61 -0.61
N CYS A 46 -17.54 -20.38 -0.95
CA CYS A 46 -16.52 -20.01 -1.95
C CYS A 46 -17.13 -19.59 -3.29
N GLU A 47 -18.18 -20.26 -3.73
CA GLU A 47 -18.88 -20.01 -5.00
C GLU A 47 -19.54 -18.62 -5.07
N GLN A 48 -19.84 -18.02 -3.91
CA GLN A 48 -20.46 -16.71 -3.82
C GLN A 48 -19.44 -15.59 -3.59
N ARG A 49 -18.21 -15.90 -3.18
CA ARG A 49 -17.24 -14.89 -2.74
C ARG A 49 -16.88 -13.92 -3.85
N ASP A 50 -16.68 -14.39 -5.08
CA ASP A 50 -16.29 -13.51 -6.19
C ASP A 50 -17.37 -12.47 -6.52
N PHE A 51 -18.62 -12.90 -6.65
CA PHE A 51 -19.74 -11.99 -6.90
C PHE A 51 -19.96 -11.03 -5.72
N ARG A 52 -19.81 -11.52 -4.47
CA ARG A 52 -19.92 -10.69 -3.26
C ARG A 52 -18.79 -9.67 -3.16
N ALA A 53 -17.58 -10.03 -3.58
CA ALA A 53 -16.42 -9.14 -3.60
C ALA A 53 -16.66 -8.00 -4.59
N LEU A 54 -17.14 -8.31 -5.80
CA LEU A 54 -17.49 -7.29 -6.79
C LEU A 54 -18.58 -6.34 -6.28
N ALA A 55 -19.68 -6.89 -5.75
CA ALA A 55 -20.77 -6.09 -5.18
C ALA A 55 -20.29 -5.20 -4.02
N TRP A 56 -19.36 -5.70 -3.19
CA TRP A 56 -18.75 -4.91 -2.14
C TRP A 56 -17.93 -3.75 -2.68
N ILE A 57 -17.06 -4.01 -3.66
CA ILE A 57 -16.22 -2.98 -4.29
C ILE A 57 -17.09 -1.91 -4.94
N GLU A 58 -18.11 -2.29 -5.71
CA GLU A 58 -19.04 -1.34 -6.35
C GLU A 58 -19.73 -0.43 -5.33
N ALA A 59 -20.15 -0.98 -4.18
CA ALA A 59 -20.82 -0.21 -3.14
C ALA A 59 -19.86 0.71 -2.35
N HIS A 60 -18.59 0.33 -2.18
CA HIS A 60 -17.69 0.99 -1.21
C HIS A 60 -16.52 1.76 -1.84
N ALA A 61 -16.19 1.55 -3.12
CA ALA A 61 -15.03 2.19 -3.77
C ALA A 61 -15.06 3.72 -3.68
N GLY A 62 -16.25 4.32 -3.80
CA GLY A 62 -16.43 5.77 -3.66
C GLY A 62 -16.11 6.27 -2.24
N ALA A 63 -16.62 5.57 -1.22
CA ALA A 63 -16.37 5.90 0.18
C ALA A 63 -14.89 5.74 0.55
N TYR A 64 -14.23 4.67 0.10
CA TYR A 64 -12.80 4.47 0.31
C TYR A 64 -11.97 5.59 -0.29
N ARG A 65 -12.32 6.05 -1.51
CA ARG A 65 -11.65 7.19 -2.13
C ARG A 65 -11.82 8.48 -1.32
N GLN A 66 -13.02 8.75 -0.82
CA GLN A 66 -13.27 9.93 0.01
C GLN A 66 -12.51 9.88 1.33
N GLN A 67 -12.51 8.73 1.99
CA GLN A 67 -11.78 8.52 3.24
C GLN A 67 -10.27 8.69 3.05
N TRP A 68 -9.74 8.14 1.95
CA TRP A 68 -8.35 8.34 1.56
C TRP A 68 -8.02 9.81 1.33
N GLN A 69 -8.85 10.53 0.58
CA GLN A 69 -8.65 11.95 0.28
C GLN A 69 -8.67 12.79 1.56
N ALA A 70 -9.59 12.51 2.50
CA ALA A 70 -9.63 13.19 3.79
C ALA A 70 -8.36 12.95 4.62
N GLN A 71 -7.87 11.71 4.64
CA GLN A 71 -6.63 11.35 5.34
C GLN A 71 -5.38 11.95 4.67
N ALA A 72 -5.33 11.98 3.33
CA ALA A 72 -4.25 12.61 2.59
C ALA A 72 -4.25 14.14 2.77
N ALA A 73 -5.42 14.77 2.81
CA ALA A 73 -5.57 16.20 3.05
C ALA A 73 -5.16 16.60 4.48
N SER A 74 -5.52 15.81 5.49
CA SER A 74 -5.07 16.07 6.88
C SER A 74 -3.55 15.98 7.02
N ARG A 75 -2.91 15.07 6.28
CA ARG A 75 -1.45 14.95 6.21
C ARG A 75 -0.77 16.13 5.54
N GLN A 76 -1.33 16.62 4.44
CA GLN A 76 -0.82 17.81 3.76
C GLN A 76 -1.03 19.08 4.60
N GLY A 77 -2.15 19.18 5.34
CA GLY A 77 -2.42 20.25 6.29
C GLY A 77 -1.35 20.35 7.39
N CYS A 78 -0.92 19.23 7.98
CA CYS A 78 0.17 19.21 8.95
C CYS A 78 1.54 19.57 8.36
N ARG A 79 1.80 19.28 7.08
CA ARG A 79 3.05 19.69 6.42
C ARG A 79 3.15 21.20 6.18
N LEU A 80 2.01 21.88 6.04
CA LEU A 80 1.96 23.33 5.83
C LEU A 80 2.01 24.11 7.16
N SER A 81 1.67 23.49 8.29
CA SER A 81 1.77 24.12 9.62
C SER A 81 3.15 24.01 10.28
N VAL A 82 4.05 23.15 9.79
CA VAL A 82 5.43 22.97 10.30
C VAL A 82 6.44 23.98 9.72
N ARG A 83 6.00 24.97 8.92
CA ARG A 83 6.87 26.07 8.42
C ARG A 83 6.65 27.43 9.09
N VAL A 84 5.93 27.48 10.21
CA VAL A 84 5.89 28.65 11.09
C VAL A 84 6.26 28.19 12.50
N CYS A 85 7.54 28.32 12.81
CA CYS A 85 8.13 28.70 14.09
C CYS A 85 9.64 28.86 13.89
#